data_AF-A0A913Y9B7-F1
#
_entry.id   AF-A0A913Y9B7-F1
#
_cell.length_a   1.000
_cell.length_b   1.000
_cell.length_c   1.000
_cell.angle_alpha   90.00
_cell.angle_beta   90.00
_cell.angle_gamma   90.00
#
_symmetry.space_group_name_H-M   'P 1'
#
loop_
_entity.id
_entity.type
_entity.pdbx_description
1 polymer ?
#
loop_
_entity_poly.entity_id
_entity_poly.type
_entity_poly.pdbx_seq_one_letter_code
_entity_poly.pdbx_strand_id
1 'polypeptide(L)'
;MQEVAKSSDYAPSRTIYLFSVNLKRLSRTLLERCYQTIGNLMSRRLSEIQDHSRVLEKQERMEATVMALKAQHGEEAAEEAAKDLEELVTEADREQLKKLKITLNKLQQSELQVDDTIFILTQYITHYS
;
A
#
# COMPACT_ATOMS: atom_id res chain seq x y z
N MET A 1 -30.16 -2.71 13.79
CA MET A 1 -30.92 -2.40 15.02
C MET A 1 -32.38 -2.51 14.66
N GLN A 2 -33.08 -3.43 15.30
CA GLN A 2 -34.50 -3.63 15.09
C GLN A 2 -35.23 -3.19 16.36
N GLU A 3 -36.24 -2.36 16.19
CA GLU A 3 -37.05 -1.84 17.28
C GLU A 3 -38.36 -2.61 17.35
N VAL A 4 -38.66 -3.15 18.52
CA VAL A 4 -39.91 -3.87 18.78
C VAL A 4 -40.67 -3.10 19.86
N ALA A 5 -41.70 -2.37 19.46
CA ALA A 5 -42.54 -1.61 20.38
C ALA A 5 -43.39 -2.56 21.23
N LYS A 6 -43.46 -2.32 22.55
CA LYS A 6 -44.36 -3.06 23.46
C LYS A 6 -45.79 -2.50 23.44
N SER A 7 -45.99 -1.32 22.86
CA SER A 7 -47.27 -0.60 22.72
C SER A 7 -47.36 0.07 21.34
N SER A 8 -48.45 0.78 21.02
CA SER A 8 -48.62 1.39 19.68
C SER A 8 -47.63 2.53 19.38
N ASP A 9 -46.83 2.93 20.36
CA ASP A 9 -45.82 3.98 20.27
C ASP A 9 -44.41 3.40 20.43
N TYR A 10 -43.47 3.87 19.61
CA TYR A 10 -42.05 3.52 19.69
C TYR A 10 -41.32 4.35 20.76
N ALA A 11 -41.99 4.66 21.87
CA ALA A 11 -41.38 5.40 22.97
C ALA A 11 -40.16 4.63 23.51
N PRO A 12 -38.97 5.24 23.65
CA PRO A 12 -37.75 4.52 24.03
C PRO A 12 -37.86 3.74 25.35
N SER A 13 -38.68 4.21 26.29
CA SER A 13 -38.97 3.53 27.57
C SER A 13 -39.81 2.26 27.42
N ARG A 14 -40.47 2.06 26.28
CA ARG A 14 -41.36 0.94 25.96
C ARG A 14 -40.98 0.20 24.67
N THR A 15 -39.81 0.48 24.11
CA THR A 15 -39.26 -0.21 22.94
C THR A 15 -38.18 -1.19 23.34
N ILE A 16 -38.23 -2.42 22.83
CA ILE A 16 -37.14 -3.39 22.93
C ILE A 16 -36.22 -3.19 21.73
N TYR A 17 -34.93 -3.06 21.99
CA TYR A 17 -33.91 -2.93 20.96
C TYR A 17 -33.20 -4.27 20.74
N LEU A 18 -33.40 -4.85 19.56
CA LEU A 18 -32.73 -6.08 19.14
C LEU A 18 -31.52 -5.74 18.25
N PHE A 19 -30.36 -6.23 18.66
CA PHE A 19 -29.12 -6.11 17.92
C PHE A 19 -28.90 -7.38 17.10
N SER A 20 -28.72 -7.19 15.80
CA SER A 20 -28.39 -8.26 14.86
C SER A 20 -27.31 -7.77 13.91
N VAL A 21 -26.45 -8.69 13.49
CA VAL A 21 -25.42 -8.44 12.49
C VAL A 21 -25.92 -8.96 11.16
N ASN A 22 -26.11 -8.06 10.20
CA ASN A 22 -26.33 -8.45 8.82
C ASN A 22 -24.98 -8.61 8.14
N LEU A 23 -24.46 -9.84 8.14
CA LEU A 23 -23.15 -10.17 7.54
C LEU A 23 -23.11 -9.79 6.06
N LYS A 24 -24.18 -10.04 5.31
CA LYS A 24 -24.29 -9.70 3.88
C LYS A 24 -24.10 -8.19 3.62
N ARG A 25 -24.72 -7.34 4.43
CA ARG A 25 -24.58 -5.87 4.35
C ARG A 25 -23.19 -5.43 4.82
N LEU A 26 -22.71 -5.99 5.92
CA LEU A 26 -21.40 -5.67 6.48
C LEU A 26 -20.28 -6.00 5.50
N SER A 27 -20.31 -7.17 4.87
CA SER A 27 -19.30 -7.59 3.89
C SER A 27 -19.24 -6.66 2.67
N ARG A 28 -20.39 -6.19 2.16
CA ARG A 28 -20.42 -5.21 1.05
C ARG A 28 -19.80 -3.88 1.46
N THR A 29 -20.19 -3.36 2.62
CA THR A 29 -19.61 -2.10 3.15
C THR A 29 -18.11 -2.24 3.43
N LEU A 30 -17.66 -3.39 3.91
CA LEU A 30 -16.24 -3.63 4.15
C LEU A 30 -15.47 -3.73 2.82
N LEU A 31 -16.04 -4.39 1.81
CA LEU A 31 -15.44 -4.49 0.48
C LEU A 31 -15.26 -3.09 -0.18
N GLU A 32 -16.26 -2.22 -0.07
CA GLU A 32 -16.14 -0.82 -0.53
C GLU A 32 -14.98 -0.08 0.17
N ARG A 33 -14.82 -0.29 1.48
CA ARG A 33 -13.70 0.29 2.24
C ARG A 33 -12.36 -0.29 1.83
N CYS A 34 -12.29 -1.57 1.50
CA CYS A 34 -11.07 -2.19 0.98
C CYS A 34 -10.65 -1.54 -0.35
N TYR A 35 -11.59 -1.28 -1.26
CA TYR A 35 -11.29 -0.58 -2.51
C TYR A 35 -10.80 0.87 -2.30
N GLN A 36 -11.40 1.60 -1.35
CA GLN A 36 -10.88 2.92 -0.97
C GLN A 36 -9.47 2.83 -0.36
N THR A 37 -9.24 1.82 0.47
CA THR A 37 -7.96 1.62 1.16
C THR A 37 -6.85 1.31 0.17
N ILE A 38 -7.05 0.37 -0.76
CA ILE A 38 -6.04 0.04 -1.78
C ILE A 38 -5.75 1.24 -2.68
N GLY A 39 -6.78 2.00 -3.07
CA GLY A 39 -6.59 3.26 -3.81
C GLY A 39 -5.71 4.25 -3.05
N ASN A 40 -5.99 4.46 -1.76
CA ASN A 40 -5.19 5.35 -0.91
C ASN A 40 -3.74 4.87 -0.75
N LEU A 41 -3.52 3.56 -0.59
CA LEU A 41 -2.17 2.97 -0.49
C LEU A 41 -1.37 3.19 -1.78
N MET A 42 -1.98 2.91 -2.93
CA MET A 42 -1.36 3.12 -4.24
C MET A 42 -1.03 4.60 -4.47
N SER A 43 -1.97 5.50 -4.17
CA SER A 43 -1.73 6.95 -4.26
C SER A 43 -0.61 7.41 -3.32
N ARG A 44 -0.56 6.90 -2.09
CA ARG A 44 0.54 7.21 -1.17
C ARG A 44 1.87 6.71 -1.71
N ARG A 45 1.93 5.48 -2.25
CA ARG A 45 3.14 4.91 -2.84
C ARG A 45 3.65 5.74 -4.01
N LEU A 46 2.76 6.19 -4.89
CA LEU A 46 3.11 7.08 -6.00
C LEU A 46 3.64 8.44 -5.50
N SER A 47 3.00 9.02 -4.47
CA SER A 47 3.49 10.26 -3.84
C SER A 47 4.89 10.08 -3.27
N GLU A 48 5.16 8.99 -2.54
CA GLU A 48 6.51 8.73 -1.98
C GLU A 48 7.58 8.64 -3.07
N ILE A 49 7.27 8.00 -4.20
CA ILE A 49 8.17 7.92 -5.36
C ILE A 49 8.40 9.31 -5.96
N GLN A 50 7.32 10.09 -6.13
CA GLN A 50 7.39 11.43 -6.70
C GLN A 50 8.19 12.39 -5.82
N ASP A 51 7.98 12.34 -4.49
CA ASP A 51 8.67 13.19 -3.52
C ASP A 51 10.19 12.91 -3.47
N HIS A 52 10.61 11.71 -3.87
CA HIS A 52 12.01 11.28 -3.89
C HIS A 52 12.58 11.12 -5.31
N SER A 53 11.89 11.59 -6.35
CA SER A 53 12.26 11.36 -7.75
C SER A 53 13.68 11.78 -8.07
N ARG A 54 14.14 12.93 -7.56
CA ARG A 54 15.49 13.45 -7.78
C ARG A 54 16.59 12.49 -7.32
N VAL A 55 16.39 11.84 -6.17
CA VAL A 55 17.38 10.91 -5.60
C VAL A 55 17.31 9.57 -6.31
N LEU A 56 16.11 9.14 -6.70
CA LEU A 56 15.90 7.93 -7.51
C LEU A 56 16.53 8.06 -8.90
N GLU A 57 16.32 9.17 -9.62
CA GLU A 57 16.92 9.44 -10.93
C GLU A 57 18.44 9.47 -10.86
N LYS A 58 18.99 10.06 -9.79
CA LYS A 58 20.44 10.06 -9.53
C LYS A 58 20.97 8.64 -9.35
N GLN A 59 20.28 7.82 -8.54
CA GLN A 59 20.64 6.42 -8.32
C GLN A 59 20.55 5.60 -9.63
N GLU A 60 19.45 5.74 -10.39
CA GLU A 60 19.24 5.03 -11.64
C GLU A 60 20.31 5.37 -12.68
N ARG A 61 20.66 6.66 -12.83
CA ARG A 61 21.72 7.09 -13.75
C ARG A 61 23.08 6.50 -13.38
N MET A 62 23.38 6.40 -12.08
CA MET A 62 24.61 5.77 -11.61
C MET A 62 24.63 4.28 -11.93
N GLU A 63 23.57 3.56 -11.59
CA GLU A 63 23.43 2.13 -11.89
C GLU A 63 23.54 1.85 -13.39
N ALA A 64 22.93 2.69 -14.23
CA ALA A 64 23.03 2.61 -15.68
C ALA A 64 24.47 2.82 -16.18
N THR A 65 25.22 3.74 -15.57
CA THR A 65 26.62 4.01 -15.93
C THR A 65 27.50 2.81 -15.58
N VAL A 66 27.35 2.25 -14.38
CA VAL A 66 28.08 1.05 -13.93
C VAL A 66 27.76 -0.14 -14.84
N MET A 67 26.48 -0.35 -15.18
CA MET A 67 26.07 -1.43 -16.08
C MET A 67 26.64 -1.24 -17.50
N ALA A 68 26.65 -0.02 -18.03
CA ALA A 68 27.21 0.27 -19.34
C ALA A 68 28.72 0.01 -19.40
N LEU A 69 29.45 0.41 -18.35
CA LEU A 69 30.90 0.16 -18.24
C LEU A 69 31.19 -1.34 -18.08
N LYS A 70 30.39 -2.05 -17.29
CA LYS A 70 30.50 -3.52 -17.16
C LYS A 70 30.35 -4.21 -18.52
N ALA A 71 29.40 -3.76 -19.33
CA ALA A 71 29.14 -4.33 -20.65
C ALA A 71 30.27 -4.04 -21.66
N GLN A 72 30.90 -2.87 -21.59
CA GLN A 72 31.92 -2.45 -22.56
C GLN A 72 33.35 -2.84 -22.18
N HIS A 73 33.65 -2.80 -20.88
CA HIS A 73 35.02 -2.85 -20.35
C HIS A 73 35.23 -3.94 -19.30
N GLY A 74 34.21 -4.76 -19.01
CA GLY A 74 34.30 -5.87 -18.08
C GLY A 74 34.10 -5.47 -16.61
N GLU A 75 34.21 -6.45 -15.72
CA GLU A 75 33.89 -6.34 -14.29
C GLU A 75 34.79 -5.32 -13.57
N GLU A 76 36.08 -5.28 -13.89
CA GLU A 76 37.08 -4.44 -13.21
C GLU A 76 36.82 -2.94 -13.41
N ALA A 77 36.53 -2.52 -14.65
CA ALA A 77 36.19 -1.14 -14.97
C ALA A 77 34.85 -0.69 -14.35
N ALA A 78 33.91 -1.62 -14.18
CA ALA A 78 32.65 -1.36 -13.52
C ALA A 78 32.83 -1.18 -12.00
N GLU A 79 33.72 -1.96 -11.38
CA GLU A 79 34.00 -1.87 -9.95
C GLU A 79 34.71 -0.55 -9.58
N GLU A 80 35.65 -0.10 -10.41
CA GLU A 80 36.30 1.21 -10.23
C GLU A 80 35.30 2.36 -10.37
N ALA A 81 34.47 2.34 -11.42
CA ALA A 81 33.42 3.34 -11.60
C ALA A 81 32.35 3.30 -10.49
N ALA A 82 32.04 2.12 -9.95
CA ALA A 82 31.13 2.02 -8.82
C ALA A 82 31.69 2.72 -7.57
N LYS A 83 32.98 2.56 -7.28
CA LYS A 83 33.65 3.24 -6.16
C LYS A 83 33.64 4.77 -6.35
N ASP A 84 34.01 5.25 -7.53
CA ASP A 84 34.03 6.68 -7.82
C ASP A 84 32.62 7.31 -7.75
N LEU A 85 31.61 6.62 -8.28
CA LEU A 85 30.23 7.09 -8.24
C LEU A 85 29.63 7.00 -6.83
N GLU A 86 30.06 6.03 -6.01
CA GLU A 86 29.65 5.92 -4.60
C GLU A 86 30.05 7.15 -3.78
N GLU A 87 31.18 7.79 -4.08
CA GLU A 87 31.63 9.03 -3.45
C GLU A 87 30.74 10.24 -3.81
N LEU A 88 30.05 10.19 -4.96
CA LEU A 88 29.12 11.24 -5.39
C LEU A 88 27.75 11.16 -4.68
N VAL A 89 27.45 10.04 -4.01
CA VAL A 89 26.22 9.85 -3.24
C VAL A 89 26.47 10.28 -1.80
N THR A 90 25.76 11.33 -1.38
CA THR A 90 25.89 11.83 -0.01
C THR A 90 25.28 10.84 0.98
N GLU A 91 25.76 10.84 2.22
CA GLU A 91 25.17 9.99 3.28
C GLU A 91 23.67 10.28 3.47
N ALA A 92 23.26 11.54 3.27
CA ALA A 92 21.85 11.94 3.29
C ALA A 92 21.03 11.27 2.18
N ASP A 93 21.56 11.17 0.95
CA ASP A 93 20.90 10.46 -0.16
C ASP A 93 20.73 8.97 0.18
N ARG A 94 21.76 8.33 0.76
CA ARG A 94 21.73 6.90 1.18
C ARG A 94 20.67 6.66 2.25
N GLU A 95 20.59 7.54 3.24
CA GLU A 95 19.56 7.46 4.26
C GLU A 95 18.14 7.62 3.70
N GLN A 96 17.95 8.57 2.77
CA GLN A 96 16.66 8.80 2.12
C GLN A 96 16.22 7.58 1.32
N LEU A 97 17.12 7.00 0.52
CA LEU A 97 16.84 5.79 -0.26
C LEU A 97 16.53 4.59 0.64
N LYS A 98 17.26 4.42 1.74
CA LYS A 98 17.00 3.35 2.72
C LYS A 98 15.62 3.49 3.36
N LYS A 99 15.27 4.71 3.80
CA LYS A 99 13.95 5.01 4.39
C LYS A 99 12.84 4.79 3.37
N LEU A 100 13.01 5.31 2.16
CA LEU A 100 12.07 5.15 1.05
C LEU A 100 11.82 3.66 0.75
N LYS A 101 12.87 2.85 0.61
CA LYS A 101 12.75 1.41 0.36
C LYS A 101 11.93 0.70 1.44
N ILE A 102 12.15 1.02 2.71
CA ILE A 102 11.37 0.45 3.82
C ILE A 102 9.90 0.86 3.71
N THR A 103 9.63 2.14 3.43
CA THR A 103 8.26 2.65 3.28
C THR A 103 7.54 2.01 2.10
N LEU A 104 8.17 1.95 0.93
CA LEU A 104 7.59 1.34 -0.27
C LEU A 104 7.28 -0.15 -0.05
N ASN A 105 8.20 -0.90 0.55
CA ASN A 105 7.97 -2.32 0.87
C ASN A 105 6.76 -2.50 1.80
N LYS A 106 6.61 -1.65 2.81
CA LYS A 106 5.45 -1.70 3.72
C LYS A 106 4.14 -1.36 3.01
N LEU A 107 4.14 -0.36 2.14
CA LEU A 107 2.96 0.02 1.36
C LEU A 107 2.56 -1.12 0.41
N GLN A 108 3.50 -1.69 -0.32
CA GLN A 108 3.26 -2.82 -1.22
C GLN A 108 2.76 -4.06 -0.47
N GLN A 109 3.34 -4.37 0.69
CA GLN A 109 2.85 -5.46 1.53
C GLN A 109 1.41 -5.21 2.00
N SER A 110 1.09 -3.97 2.35
CA SER A 110 -0.26 -3.58 2.77
C SER A 110 -1.26 -3.68 1.60
N GLU A 111 -0.84 -3.30 0.38
CA GLU A 111 -1.64 -3.47 -0.84
C GLU A 111 -2.02 -4.95 -1.04
N LEU A 112 -1.06 -5.87 -0.91
CA LEU A 112 -1.29 -7.32 -1.03
C LEU A 112 -2.25 -7.86 0.04
N GLN A 113 -2.09 -7.44 1.30
CA GLN A 113 -2.97 -7.88 2.40
C GLN A 113 -4.41 -7.41 2.22
N VAL A 114 -4.60 -6.20 1.68
CA VAL A 114 -5.93 -5.68 1.37
C VAL A 114 -6.54 -6.45 0.20
N ASP A 115 -5.74 -6.81 -0.81
CA ASP A 115 -6.18 -7.63 -1.95
C ASP A 115 -6.68 -9.01 -1.52
N ASP A 116 -5.96 -9.69 -0.63
CA ASP A 116 -6.42 -10.97 -0.03
C ASP A 116 -7.79 -10.81 0.64
N THR A 117 -8.00 -9.68 1.32
CA THR A 117 -9.28 -9.38 1.99
C THR A 117 -10.39 -9.12 0.97
N ILE A 118 -10.10 -8.37 -0.11
CA ILE A 118 -11.01 -8.14 -1.22
C ILE A 118 -11.44 -9.46 -1.84
N PHE A 119 -10.49 -10.37 -2.08
CA PHE A 119 -10.76 -11.69 -2.63
C PHE A 119 -11.74 -12.48 -1.75
N ILE A 120 -11.47 -12.59 -0.45
CA ILE A 120 -12.32 -13.32 0.49
C ILE A 120 -13.73 -12.73 0.56
N LEU A 121 -13.85 -11.40 0.67
CA LEU A 121 -15.15 -10.73 0.74
C LEU A 121 -15.95 -10.87 -0.55
N THR A 122 -15.28 -10.77 -1.70
CA THR A 122 -15.89 -10.96 -3.01
C THR A 122 -16.41 -12.38 -3.18
N GLN A 123 -15.61 -13.38 -2.77
CA GLN A 123 -16.02 -14.78 -2.80
C GLN A 123 -17.23 -15.03 -1.90
N TYR A 124 -17.22 -14.49 -0.68
CA TYR A 124 -18.35 -14.58 0.24
C TYR A 124 -19.63 -13.96 -0.35
N ILE A 125 -19.54 -12.75 -0.90
CA ILE A 125 -20.69 -12.03 -1.47
C ILE A 125 -21.26 -12.76 -2.69
N THR A 126 -20.40 -13.33 -3.53
CA THR A 126 -20.79 -13.96 -4.79
C THR A 126 -21.39 -15.34 -4.58
N HIS A 127 -20.86 -16.13 -3.65
CA HIS A 127 -21.24 -17.54 -3.50
C HIS A 127 -22.09 -17.84 -2.26
N TYR A 128 -22.08 -16.99 -1.24
CA TYR A 128 -22.68 -17.28 0.07
C TYR A 128 -23.65 -16.21 0.58
N SER A 129 -23.91 -15.12 -0.16
CA SER A 129 -24.80 -14.01 0.25
C SER A 129 -25.98 -13.81 -0.70
#